data_AF-A0AAW6RMY9-F1
#
_entry.id   AF-A0AAW6RMY9-F1
#
_cell.length_a   1.000
_cell.length_b   1.000
_cell.length_c   1.000
_cell.angle_alpha   90.00
_cell.angle_beta   90.00
_cell.angle_gamma   90.00
#
_symmetry.space_group_name_H-M   'P 1'
#
loop_
_entity.id
_entity.type
_entity.pdbx_description
1 polymer ?
#
loop_
_entity_poly.entity_id
_entity_poly.type
_entity_poly.pdbx_seq_one_letter_code
_entity_poly.pdbx_strand_id
1 'polypeptide(L)'
;MKRMLLATLALLACQMPVGAKEEACLQDRGLLEGTFVLVKSIPAVSIGESELDGTVFLDGQKISIAYHEGSCESWPSIQSRVSNYEMLFHPPFANEMCRQHLWEHWCDSERQKIPQKLIQRNMKVTVYDADEIEWKEVTRLLGPYGFAPGKKNYIVSFSDGSGPSYVFYFSGRDILINLAYLDNATGGKSRFTDIVQIFRRTSSTVKTWDGDFRVPAAKKPSGR
;
A
#
# COMPACT_ATOMS: atom_id res chain seq x y z
N MET A 1 -35.94 43.20 -21.24
CA MET A 1 -35.75 42.22 -22.34
C MET A 1 -34.26 41.96 -22.51
N LYS A 2 -33.90 40.68 -22.65
CA LYS A 2 -32.57 40.08 -22.95
C LYS A 2 -31.75 40.93 -23.96
N ARG A 3 -30.42 40.96 -23.94
CA ARG A 3 -29.52 39.86 -24.37
C ARG A 3 -28.09 40.14 -23.87
N MET A 4 -27.57 39.30 -22.97
CA MET A 4 -26.66 38.18 -23.27
C MET A 4 -25.25 38.63 -23.67
N LEU A 5 -24.40 38.87 -22.67
CA LEU A 5 -22.99 38.50 -22.77
C LEU A 5 -22.94 36.97 -22.88
N LEU A 6 -22.67 36.44 -24.08
CA LEU A 6 -22.13 35.09 -24.19
C LEU A 6 -20.68 35.15 -23.72
N ALA A 7 -20.50 34.93 -22.43
CA ALA A 7 -19.26 34.36 -21.92
C ALA A 7 -19.17 32.94 -22.52
N THR A 8 -18.36 32.80 -23.55
CA THR A 8 -17.73 31.53 -23.90
C THR A 8 -16.88 31.12 -22.69
N LEU A 9 -17.52 30.46 -21.71
CA LEU A 9 -16.82 29.61 -20.77
C LEU A 9 -16.11 28.56 -21.63
N ALA A 10 -14.83 28.80 -21.86
CA ALA A 10 -13.90 27.72 -22.15
C ALA A 10 -14.02 26.75 -20.97
N LEU A 11 -14.69 25.63 -21.21
CA LEU A 11 -14.48 24.38 -20.48
C LEU A 11 -13.01 24.01 -20.70
N LEU A 12 -12.12 24.66 -19.95
CA LEU A 12 -10.80 24.14 -19.66
C LEU A 12 -11.03 22.89 -18.80
N ALA A 13 -11.29 21.77 -19.48
CA ALA A 13 -10.77 20.52 -18.98
C ALA A 13 -9.26 20.76 -18.79
N CYS A 14 -8.80 20.83 -17.54
CA CYS A 14 -7.38 20.88 -17.19
C CYS A 14 -6.71 19.61 -17.69
N GLN A 15 -6.48 19.50 -18.99
CA GLN A 15 -5.58 18.53 -19.56
C GLN A 15 -4.18 19.05 -19.23
N MET A 16 -3.56 18.46 -18.21
CA MET A 16 -2.15 18.74 -17.93
C MET A 16 -1.34 18.57 -19.23
N PRO A 17 -0.41 19.49 -19.54
CA PRO A 17 0.48 19.31 -20.68
C PRO A 17 1.21 17.97 -20.55
N VAL A 18 1.46 17.31 -21.68
CA VAL A 18 2.02 15.94 -21.73
C VAL A 18 3.30 15.82 -20.89
N GLY A 19 4.18 16.83 -20.93
CA GLY A 19 5.41 16.86 -20.11
C GLY A 19 5.16 16.89 -18.59
N ALA A 20 4.12 17.59 -18.12
CA ALA A 20 3.77 17.62 -16.70
C ALA A 20 3.17 16.29 -16.21
N LYS A 21 2.53 15.52 -17.11
CA LYS A 21 2.02 14.18 -16.79
C LYS A 21 3.17 13.19 -16.60
N GLU A 22 4.14 13.22 -17.50
CA GLU A 22 5.32 12.36 -17.44
C GLU A 22 6.16 12.67 -16.21
N GLU A 23 6.36 13.96 -15.89
CA GLU A 23 7.06 14.38 -14.68
C GLU A 23 6.35 13.94 -13.38
N ALA A 24 5.02 14.02 -13.32
CA ALA A 24 4.26 13.54 -12.17
C ALA A 24 4.38 12.02 -11.97
N CYS A 25 4.36 11.24 -13.05
CA CYS A 25 4.59 9.79 -12.99
C CYS A 25 6.03 9.45 -12.60
N LEU A 26 7.03 10.25 -13.03
CA LEU A 26 8.42 10.08 -12.60
C LEU A 26 8.60 10.36 -11.10
N GLN A 27 7.87 11.33 -10.54
CA GLN A 27 7.86 11.58 -9.10
C GLN A 27 7.24 10.41 -8.32
N ASP A 28 6.09 9.90 -8.78
CA ASP A 28 5.42 8.75 -8.15
C ASP A 28 6.30 7.49 -8.23
N ARG A 29 6.94 7.26 -9.38
CA ARG A 29 7.95 6.23 -9.60
C ARG A 29 9.09 6.35 -8.58
N GLY A 30 9.66 7.53 -8.39
CA GLY A 30 10.79 7.75 -7.48
C GLY A 30 10.48 7.44 -5.99
N LEU A 31 9.20 7.48 -5.61
CA LEU A 31 8.74 7.06 -4.28
C LEU A 31 8.40 5.57 -4.23
N LEU A 32 7.72 5.01 -5.23
CA LEU A 32 7.33 3.60 -5.19
C LEU A 32 8.51 2.66 -5.44
N GLU A 33 9.38 2.96 -6.39
CA GLU A 33 10.47 2.06 -6.77
C GLU A 33 11.46 1.88 -5.62
N GLY A 34 11.76 0.63 -5.32
CA GLY A 34 12.73 0.26 -4.30
C GLY A 34 12.36 -1.00 -3.55
N THR A 35 13.17 -1.31 -2.54
CA THR A 35 12.98 -2.48 -1.69
C THR A 35 12.59 -2.06 -0.29
N PHE A 36 11.62 -2.76 0.27
CA PHE A 36 11.00 -2.46 1.54
C PHE A 36 10.91 -3.72 2.39
N VAL A 37 11.17 -3.60 3.69
CA VAL A 37 11.05 -4.70 4.66
C VAL A 37 10.04 -4.30 5.72
N LEU A 38 9.07 -5.18 5.99
CA LEU A 38 8.13 -4.99 7.09
C LEU A 38 8.90 -5.04 8.41
N VAL A 39 8.90 -3.93 9.14
CA VAL A 39 9.59 -3.81 10.43
C VAL A 39 8.63 -3.83 11.62
N LYS A 40 7.33 -3.54 11.39
CA LYS A 40 6.34 -3.56 12.47
C LYS A 40 4.91 -3.64 11.94
N SER A 41 4.07 -4.43 12.59
CA SER A 41 2.61 -4.37 12.46
C SER A 41 2.00 -3.84 13.77
N ILE A 42 0.98 -2.99 13.67
CA ILE A 42 0.27 -2.44 14.83
C ILE A 42 -1.25 -2.48 14.64
N PRO A 43 -1.99 -3.25 15.46
CA PRO A 43 -1.49 -4.16 16.48
C PRO A 43 -0.62 -5.27 15.86
N ALA A 44 0.19 -5.94 16.69
CA ALA A 44 0.93 -7.11 16.23
C ALA A 44 -0.06 -8.15 15.70
N VAL A 45 0.26 -8.77 14.56
CA VAL A 45 -0.61 -9.76 13.93
C VAL A 45 -0.37 -11.10 14.61
N SER A 46 -1.33 -11.54 15.43
CA SER A 46 -1.31 -12.89 15.99
C SER A 46 -2.10 -13.83 15.09
N ILE A 47 -1.43 -14.84 14.57
CA ILE A 47 -1.97 -15.75 13.56
C ILE A 47 -2.66 -16.92 14.26
N GLY A 48 -3.79 -16.62 14.91
CA GLY A 48 -4.67 -17.62 15.52
C GLY A 48 -5.45 -18.44 14.49
N GLU A 49 -6.66 -18.88 14.86
CA GLU A 49 -7.59 -19.63 13.98
C GLU A 49 -8.33 -18.76 12.95
N SER A 50 -8.14 -17.44 12.98
CA SER A 50 -8.74 -16.51 12.03
C SER A 50 -8.07 -16.61 10.65
N GLU A 51 -8.85 -16.67 9.58
CA GLU A 51 -8.35 -16.52 8.22
C GLU A 51 -7.62 -15.19 8.08
N LEU A 52 -6.34 -15.26 7.74
CA LEU A 52 -5.54 -14.08 7.46
C LEU A 52 -5.99 -13.48 6.13
N ASP A 53 -6.46 -12.23 6.18
CA ASP A 53 -6.76 -11.44 4.99
C ASP A 53 -5.49 -11.34 4.11
N GLY A 54 -5.67 -11.45 2.79
CA GLY A 54 -4.58 -11.34 1.81
C GLY A 54 -3.95 -9.94 1.73
N THR A 55 -4.56 -8.93 2.35
CA THR A 55 -4.01 -7.56 2.48
C THR A 55 -2.96 -7.43 3.58
N VAL A 56 -2.89 -8.40 4.51
CA VAL A 56 -1.95 -8.40 5.63
C VAL A 56 -0.63 -9.04 5.20
N PHE A 57 0.47 -8.31 5.35
CA PHE A 57 1.81 -8.87 5.20
C PHE A 57 2.25 -9.57 6.50
N LEU A 58 3.09 -10.60 6.39
CA LEU A 58 3.61 -11.31 7.57
C LEU A 58 4.95 -10.75 8.02
N ASP A 59 5.24 -10.87 9.31
CA ASP A 59 6.44 -10.29 9.94
C ASP A 59 7.72 -10.64 9.18
N GLY A 60 8.57 -9.63 8.96
CA GLY A 60 9.81 -9.75 8.21
C GLY A 60 9.65 -9.80 6.68
N GLN A 61 8.42 -9.76 6.15
CA GLN A 61 8.20 -9.78 4.71
C GLN A 61 8.97 -8.66 4.00
N LYS A 62 9.70 -9.06 2.96
CA LYS A 62 10.45 -8.17 2.09
C LYS A 62 9.80 -8.10 0.72
N ILE A 63 9.57 -6.88 0.23
CA ILE A 63 9.03 -6.62 -1.09
C ILE A 63 9.96 -5.69 -1.89
N SER A 64 10.06 -5.90 -3.20
CA SER A 64 10.61 -4.90 -4.13
C SER A 64 9.52 -4.45 -5.09
N ILE A 65 9.48 -3.16 -5.41
CA ILE A 65 8.58 -2.58 -6.40
C ILE A 65 9.44 -2.00 -7.51
N ALA A 66 9.14 -2.34 -8.76
CA ALA A 66 9.84 -1.88 -9.95
C ALA A 66 8.85 -1.35 -11.00
N TYR A 67 9.15 -0.23 -11.63
CA TYR A 67 8.27 0.41 -12.61
C TYR A 67 8.43 -0.23 -13.99
N HIS A 68 7.32 -0.44 -14.71
CA HIS A 68 7.37 -0.74 -16.13
C HIS A 68 7.37 0.56 -16.94
N GLU A 69 8.45 0.79 -17.70
CA GLU A 69 8.59 1.98 -18.53
C GLU A 69 7.44 2.12 -19.55
N GLY A 70 7.01 3.37 -19.78
CA GLY A 70 5.94 3.68 -20.73
C GLY A 70 4.52 3.36 -20.26
N SER A 71 4.32 2.99 -19.00
CA SER A 71 3.01 2.54 -18.48
C SER A 71 2.13 3.64 -17.87
N CYS A 72 2.55 4.91 -17.94
CA CYS A 72 1.84 6.02 -17.29
C CYS A 72 0.60 6.47 -18.08
N GLU A 73 -0.58 6.22 -17.50
CA GLU A 73 -1.86 6.74 -17.97
C GLU A 73 -2.41 7.77 -16.98
N SER A 74 -2.94 8.88 -17.47
CA SER A 74 -3.65 9.86 -16.64
C SER A 74 -5.14 9.71 -16.90
N TRP A 75 -5.94 9.63 -15.83
CA TRP A 75 -7.39 9.52 -15.88
C TRP A 75 -7.98 10.81 -15.28
N PRO A 76 -8.17 11.87 -16.09
CA PRO A 76 -8.49 13.21 -15.58
C PRO A 76 -9.87 13.30 -14.92
N SER A 77 -10.81 12.45 -15.31
CA SER A 77 -12.17 12.41 -14.77
C SER A 77 -12.21 12.09 -13.28
N ILE A 78 -11.23 11.36 -12.77
CA ILE A 78 -11.10 10.98 -11.36
C ILE A 78 -9.77 11.46 -10.75
N GLN A 79 -9.10 12.40 -11.43
CA GLN A 79 -7.83 12.99 -11.00
C GLN A 79 -6.76 11.96 -10.58
N SER A 80 -6.76 10.80 -11.22
CA SER A 80 -5.83 9.73 -10.90
C SER A 80 -4.81 9.52 -12.01
N ARG A 81 -3.71 8.87 -11.64
CA ARG A 81 -2.71 8.34 -12.55
C ARG A 81 -2.61 6.84 -12.33
N VAL A 82 -2.42 6.11 -13.40
CA VAL A 82 -2.30 4.67 -13.37
C VAL A 82 -1.00 4.26 -14.04
N SER A 83 -0.34 3.27 -13.46
CA SER A 83 0.95 2.79 -13.95
C SER A 83 1.10 1.32 -13.64
N ASN A 84 1.84 0.62 -14.50
CA ASN A 84 2.15 -0.78 -14.29
C ASN A 84 3.47 -0.90 -13.55
N TYR A 85 3.48 -1.77 -12.54
CA TYR A 85 4.65 -2.09 -11.76
C TYR A 85 4.78 -3.61 -11.66
N GLU A 86 5.95 -4.06 -11.25
CA GLU A 86 6.18 -5.40 -10.76
C GLU A 86 6.42 -5.33 -9.26
N MET A 87 5.82 -6.26 -8.51
CA MET A 87 6.12 -6.48 -7.10
C MET A 87 6.74 -7.86 -6.91
N LEU A 88 7.93 -7.87 -6.31
CA LEU A 88 8.68 -9.08 -5.96
C LEU A 88 8.58 -9.31 -4.46
N PHE A 89 8.07 -10.47 -4.07
CA PHE A 89 8.04 -10.93 -2.69
C PHE A 89 9.23 -11.86 -2.46
N HIS A 90 10.09 -11.49 -1.53
CA HIS A 90 11.36 -12.19 -1.29
C HIS A 90 11.24 -13.19 -0.14
N PRO A 91 11.88 -14.38 -0.25
CA PRO A 91 12.08 -15.26 0.89
C PRO A 91 13.13 -14.70 1.88
N PRO A 92 13.19 -15.22 3.13
CA PRO A 92 12.31 -16.25 3.68
C PRO A 92 10.91 -15.71 3.94
N PHE A 93 9.88 -16.51 3.62
CA PHE A 93 8.50 -16.19 3.99
C PHE A 93 8.19 -16.77 5.36
N ALA A 94 7.27 -16.13 6.08
CA ALA A 94 6.77 -16.63 7.34
C ALA A 94 6.03 -17.97 7.17
N ASN A 95 6.05 -18.81 8.20
CA ASN A 95 5.47 -20.15 8.17
C ASN A 95 3.97 -20.14 7.89
N GLU A 96 3.33 -19.04 8.25
CA GLU A 96 1.90 -18.84 8.16
C GLU A 96 1.44 -18.34 6.80
N MET A 97 2.36 -18.05 5.88
CA MET A 97 2.02 -17.62 4.51
C MET A 97 1.04 -18.60 3.85
N CYS A 98 1.25 -19.91 4.02
CA CYS A 98 0.40 -20.94 3.44
C CYS A 98 -1.02 -21.03 4.04
N ARG A 99 -1.28 -20.27 5.11
CA ARG A 99 -2.63 -20.11 5.70
C ARG A 99 -3.39 -18.93 5.10
N GLN A 100 -2.72 -18.03 4.38
CA GLN A 100 -3.38 -16.96 3.65
C GLN A 100 -3.93 -17.54 2.34
N HIS A 101 -5.25 -17.46 2.13
CA HIS A 101 -5.90 -17.92 0.90
C HIS A 101 -5.26 -17.32 -0.36
N LEU A 102 -4.75 -16.10 -0.26
CA LEU A 102 -4.02 -15.48 -1.36
C LEU A 102 -2.82 -16.30 -1.81
N TRP A 103 -2.04 -16.81 -0.86
CA TRP A 103 -0.71 -17.38 -1.09
C TRP A 103 -0.67 -18.91 -1.08
N GLU A 104 -1.74 -19.56 -0.63
CA GLU A 104 -1.77 -21.01 -0.40
C GLU A 104 -1.38 -21.85 -1.63
N HIS A 105 -1.66 -21.37 -2.84
CA HIS A 105 -1.38 -22.11 -4.08
C HIS A 105 0.10 -22.11 -4.50
N TRP A 106 0.94 -21.27 -3.89
CA TRP A 106 2.39 -21.35 -4.07
C TRP A 106 3.04 -22.35 -3.11
N CYS A 107 2.29 -22.83 -2.11
CA CYS A 107 2.74 -23.89 -1.22
C CYS A 107 2.54 -25.27 -1.86
N ASP A 108 3.18 -26.29 -1.30
CA ASP A 108 2.91 -27.67 -1.73
C ASP A 108 1.47 -28.10 -1.41
N SER A 109 1.04 -29.24 -1.95
CA SER A 109 -0.34 -29.74 -1.83
C SER A 109 -0.83 -29.92 -0.39
N GLU A 110 0.09 -30.07 0.56
CA GLU A 110 -0.23 -30.20 1.99
C GLU A 110 -0.13 -28.87 2.76
N ARG A 111 0.21 -27.76 2.06
CA ARG A 111 0.44 -26.42 2.64
C ARG A 111 1.54 -26.41 3.70
N GLN A 112 2.46 -27.38 3.63
CA GLN A 112 3.54 -27.57 4.62
C GLN A 112 4.87 -26.97 4.16
N LYS A 113 5.12 -26.90 2.84
CA LYS A 113 6.36 -26.33 2.31
C LYS A 113 6.15 -24.93 1.79
N ILE A 114 6.69 -23.99 2.56
CA ILE A 114 6.79 -22.58 2.22
C ILE A 114 7.67 -22.41 0.99
N PRO A 115 7.27 -21.55 0.02
CA PRO A 115 8.08 -21.24 -1.14
C PRO A 115 9.51 -20.81 -0.75
N GLN A 116 10.52 -21.32 -1.45
CA GLN A 116 11.92 -20.90 -1.24
C GLN A 116 12.43 -19.97 -2.33
N LYS A 117 11.59 -19.71 -3.34
CA LYS A 117 11.88 -18.84 -4.47
C LYS A 117 11.12 -17.54 -4.31
N LEU A 118 11.64 -16.48 -4.91
CA LEU A 118 10.91 -15.22 -5.04
C LEU A 118 9.57 -15.46 -5.74
N ILE A 119 8.55 -14.71 -5.33
CA ILE A 119 7.25 -14.67 -6.01
C ILE A 119 7.15 -13.31 -6.69
N GLN A 120 6.90 -13.34 -7.99
CA GLN A 120 6.81 -12.15 -8.83
C GLN A 120 5.36 -11.96 -9.26
N ARG A 121 4.84 -10.74 -9.14
CA ARG A 121 3.49 -10.39 -9.55
C ARG A 121 3.49 -9.06 -10.31
N ASN A 122 2.69 -8.99 -11.37
CA ASN A 122 2.43 -7.74 -12.10
C ASN A 122 1.32 -6.97 -11.41
N MET A 123 1.57 -5.69 -11.15
CA MET A 123 0.69 -4.78 -10.41
C MET A 123 0.18 -3.66 -11.32
N LYS A 124 -1.05 -3.22 -11.05
CA LYS A 124 -1.57 -1.93 -11.48
C LYS A 124 -1.62 -1.01 -10.26
N VAL A 125 -0.93 0.13 -10.34
CA VAL A 125 -0.87 1.11 -9.26
C VAL A 125 -1.66 2.34 -9.68
N THR A 126 -2.68 2.67 -8.90
CA THR A 126 -3.45 3.90 -9.04
C THR A 126 -3.00 4.90 -7.98
N VAL A 127 -2.53 6.07 -8.45
CA VAL A 127 -2.10 7.17 -7.61
C VAL A 127 -3.09 8.32 -7.73
N TYR A 128 -3.57 8.80 -6.59
CA TYR A 128 -4.44 9.97 -6.53
C TYR A 128 -4.16 10.76 -5.25
N ASP A 129 -4.51 12.03 -5.27
CA ASP A 129 -4.45 12.86 -4.08
C ASP A 129 -5.69 12.58 -3.22
N ALA A 130 -5.46 12.23 -1.95
CA ALA A 130 -6.49 12.06 -0.95
C ALA A 130 -7.27 13.36 -0.80
N ASP A 131 -8.59 13.25 -0.70
CA ASP A 131 -9.40 14.40 -0.30
C ASP A 131 -9.17 14.75 1.18
N GLU A 132 -9.76 15.85 1.65
CA GLU A 132 -9.56 16.31 3.02
C GLU A 132 -10.08 15.31 4.06
N ILE A 133 -11.16 14.57 3.76
CA ILE A 133 -11.79 13.62 4.67
C ILE A 133 -10.91 12.37 4.77
N GLU A 134 -10.55 11.78 3.63
CA GLU A 134 -9.65 10.62 3.55
C GLU A 134 -8.31 10.94 4.23
N TRP A 135 -7.70 12.08 3.90
CA TRP A 135 -6.42 12.47 4.47
C TRP A 135 -6.49 12.66 6.00
N LYS A 136 -7.58 13.26 6.51
CA LYS A 136 -7.80 13.42 7.95
C LYS A 136 -7.98 12.07 8.64
N GLU A 137 -8.71 11.15 8.04
CA GLU A 137 -8.92 9.82 8.58
C GLU A 137 -7.61 9.03 8.68
N VAL A 138 -6.84 8.99 7.59
CA VAL A 138 -5.54 8.31 7.56
C VAL A 138 -4.56 8.97 8.54
N THR A 139 -4.51 10.30 8.58
CA THR A 139 -3.68 11.02 9.55
C THR A 139 -4.08 10.73 10.99
N ARG A 140 -5.38 10.58 11.27
CA ARG A 140 -5.88 10.17 12.60
C ARG A 140 -5.45 8.75 12.96
N LEU A 141 -5.46 7.82 12.00
CA LEU A 141 -5.03 6.43 12.21
C LEU A 141 -3.51 6.32 12.44
N LEU A 142 -2.72 7.09 11.70
CA LEU A 142 -1.25 7.03 11.75
C LEU A 142 -0.62 7.93 12.81
N GLY A 143 -1.32 9.01 13.19
CA GLY A 143 -0.86 10.03 14.13
C GLY A 143 -0.43 9.50 15.50
N PRO A 144 -1.15 8.54 16.14
CA PRO A 144 -0.71 7.92 17.37
C PRO A 144 0.72 7.36 17.28
N TYR A 145 1.09 6.78 16.13
CA TYR A 145 2.39 6.16 15.88
C TYR A 145 3.48 7.15 15.44
N GLY A 146 3.17 8.46 15.43
CA GLY A 146 4.12 9.51 15.09
C GLY A 146 4.43 9.63 13.60
N PHE A 147 3.61 9.02 12.73
CA PHE A 147 3.75 9.18 11.27
C PHE A 147 2.84 10.28 10.75
N ALA A 148 3.41 11.09 9.85
CA ALA A 148 2.67 12.06 9.06
C ALA A 148 2.67 11.56 7.61
N PRO A 149 1.57 10.97 7.13
CA PRO A 149 1.49 10.52 5.74
C PRO A 149 1.45 11.72 4.79
N GLY A 150 2.01 11.55 3.59
CA GLY A 150 1.75 12.43 2.47
C GLY A 150 0.26 12.39 2.06
N LYS A 151 -0.13 13.32 1.18
CA LYS A 151 -1.51 13.37 0.66
C LYS A 151 -1.78 12.41 -0.49
N LYS A 152 -0.79 11.67 -0.98
CA LYS A 152 -0.98 10.71 -2.08
C LYS A 152 -1.33 9.34 -1.54
N ASN A 153 -2.35 8.74 -2.14
CA ASN A 153 -2.74 7.35 -1.97
C ASN A 153 -2.18 6.52 -3.11
N TYR A 154 -1.76 5.29 -2.80
CA TYR A 154 -1.25 4.35 -3.79
C TYR A 154 -2.03 3.04 -3.64
N ILE A 155 -3.06 2.87 -4.46
CA ILE A 155 -3.81 1.61 -4.53
C ILE A 155 -3.06 0.67 -5.45
N VAL A 156 -2.66 -0.48 -4.92
CA VAL A 156 -1.87 -1.49 -5.62
C VAL A 156 -2.71 -2.75 -5.76
N SER A 157 -3.05 -3.10 -6.99
CA SER A 157 -3.86 -4.28 -7.30
C SER A 157 -3.10 -5.23 -8.22
N PHE A 158 -3.35 -6.53 -8.13
CA PHE A 158 -2.75 -7.48 -9.06
C PHE A 158 -3.38 -7.33 -10.45
N SER A 159 -2.55 -7.24 -11.48
CA SER A 159 -3.00 -6.97 -12.86
C SER A 159 -3.88 -8.08 -13.42
N ASP A 160 -3.76 -9.31 -12.90
CA ASP A 160 -4.61 -10.45 -13.24
C ASP A 160 -5.96 -10.46 -12.50
N GLY A 161 -6.22 -9.46 -11.65
CA GLY A 161 -7.45 -9.33 -10.87
C GLY A 161 -7.57 -10.31 -9.71
N SER A 162 -6.53 -11.08 -9.40
CA SER A 162 -6.55 -11.99 -8.26
C SER A 162 -6.23 -11.26 -6.96
N GLY A 163 -6.78 -11.75 -5.85
CA GLY A 163 -6.47 -11.23 -4.52
C GLY A 163 -6.99 -9.81 -4.23
N PRO A 164 -6.71 -9.31 -3.02
CA PRO A 164 -7.14 -7.98 -2.62
C PRO A 164 -6.19 -6.90 -3.14
N SER A 165 -6.63 -5.64 -3.04
CA SER A 165 -5.78 -4.48 -3.31
C SER A 165 -5.13 -3.99 -2.02
N TYR A 166 -3.86 -3.61 -2.10
CA TYR A 166 -3.15 -2.93 -1.00
C TYR A 166 -3.36 -1.43 -1.08
N VAL A 167 -3.40 -0.78 0.08
CA VAL A 167 -3.46 0.69 0.17
C VAL A 167 -2.20 1.18 0.85
N PHE A 168 -1.34 1.81 0.06
CA PHE A 168 -0.05 2.30 0.50
C PHE A 168 -0.04 3.81 0.71
N TYR A 169 0.68 4.21 1.76
CA TYR A 169 1.00 5.58 2.09
C TYR A 169 2.50 5.73 2.29
N PHE A 170 3.02 6.93 2.07
CA PHE A 170 4.41 7.25 2.36
C PHE A 170 4.50 8.30 3.46
N SER A 171 5.40 8.08 4.41
CA SER A 171 5.86 9.10 5.34
C SER A 171 7.33 9.43 5.03
N GLY A 172 7.53 10.50 4.27
CA GLY A 172 8.81 10.76 3.61
C GLY A 172 9.15 9.70 2.55
N ARG A 173 10.44 9.60 2.18
CA ARG A 173 10.89 8.64 1.15
C ARG A 173 11.09 7.23 1.69
N ASP A 174 11.44 7.10 2.97
CA ASP A 174 12.00 5.86 3.51
C ASP A 174 10.98 4.98 4.25
N ILE A 175 9.79 5.50 4.52
CA ILE A 175 8.74 4.75 5.22
C ILE A 175 7.56 4.54 4.29
N LEU A 176 7.28 3.28 3.99
CA LEU A 176 6.09 2.80 3.31
C LEU A 176 5.13 2.25 4.37
N ILE A 177 3.85 2.57 4.28
CA ILE A 177 2.83 2.16 5.23
C ILE A 177 1.74 1.44 4.45
N ASN A 178 1.44 0.21 4.83
CA ASN A 178 0.26 -0.50 4.36
C ASN A 178 -0.83 -0.41 5.43
N LEU A 179 -2.04 -0.04 5.02
CA LEU A 179 -3.23 -0.15 5.86
C LEU A 179 -3.97 -1.43 5.46
N ALA A 180 -3.95 -2.41 6.34
CA ALA A 180 -4.65 -3.67 6.18
C ALA A 180 -5.82 -3.78 7.16
N TYR A 181 -6.73 -4.70 6.86
CA TYR A 181 -7.87 -5.00 7.71
C TYR A 181 -7.83 -6.48 8.07
N LEU A 182 -8.10 -6.80 9.32
CA LEU A 182 -8.31 -8.17 9.76
C LEU A 182 -9.77 -8.33 10.17
N ASP A 183 -10.50 -9.23 9.49
CA ASP A 183 -11.82 -9.64 9.94
C ASP A 183 -11.71 -10.68 11.05
N ASN A 184 -12.02 -10.26 12.27
CA ASN A 184 -12.17 -11.16 13.40
C ASN A 184 -13.63 -11.60 13.49
N ALA A 185 -14.01 -12.61 12.71
CA ALA A 185 -15.32 -13.23 12.81
C ALA A 185 -15.38 -14.12 14.06
N THR A 186 -16.01 -13.64 15.15
CA THR A 186 -16.26 -14.44 16.35
C THR A 186 -17.75 -14.59 16.56
N GLY A 187 -18.26 -15.82 16.64
CA GLY A 187 -19.69 -16.09 16.88
C GLY A 187 -20.63 -15.53 15.80
N GLY A 188 -20.20 -15.49 14.54
CA GLY A 188 -21.00 -15.05 13.40
C GLY A 188 -21.13 -13.53 13.22
N LYS A 189 -20.37 -12.72 13.98
CA LYS A 189 -20.26 -11.26 13.78
C LYS A 189 -18.85 -10.90 13.33
N SER A 190 -18.72 -10.33 12.13
CA SER A 190 -17.47 -9.76 11.64
C SER A 190 -17.09 -8.51 12.44
N ARG A 191 -15.81 -8.43 12.80
CA ARG A 191 -15.23 -7.25 13.44
C ARG A 191 -13.91 -6.94 12.78
N PHE A 192 -13.90 -5.87 11.99
CA PHE A 192 -12.69 -5.38 11.34
C PHE A 192 -11.78 -4.70 12.34
N THR A 193 -10.50 -5.07 12.31
CA THR A 193 -9.42 -4.43 13.05
C THR A 193 -8.45 -3.82 12.06
N ASP A 194 -8.25 -2.52 12.15
CA ASP A 194 -7.24 -1.82 11.35
C ASP A 194 -5.84 -2.25 11.81
N ILE A 195 -5.03 -2.69 10.86
CA ILE A 195 -3.63 -3.03 11.08
C ILE A 195 -2.78 -2.06 10.25
N VAL A 196 -1.96 -1.29 10.95
CA VAL A 196 -0.95 -0.44 10.33
C VAL A 196 0.35 -1.22 10.22
N GLN A 197 0.81 -1.45 9.00
CA GLN A 197 2.04 -2.18 8.72
C GLN A 197 3.09 -1.24 8.16
N ILE A 198 4.21 -1.15 8.87
CA ILE A 198 5.27 -0.17 8.63
C ILE A 198 6.44 -0.88 7.98
N PHE A 199 6.72 -0.46 6.76
CA PHE A 199 7.85 -0.91 5.99
C PHE A 199 8.94 0.15 5.96
N ARG A 200 10.19 -0.29 6.01
CA ARG A 200 11.35 0.58 5.83
C ARG A 200 12.01 0.29 4.49
N ARG A 201 12.32 1.36 3.75
CA ARG A 201 13.14 1.29 2.55
C ARG A 201 14.55 0.83 2.91
N THR A 202 15.09 -0.08 2.11
CA THR A 202 16.47 -0.57 2.22
C THR A 202 17.18 -0.48 0.87
N SER A 203 18.48 -0.19 0.91
CA SER A 203 19.35 -0.09 -0.26
C SER A 203 19.84 -1.43 -0.80
N SER A 204 19.51 -2.56 -0.12
CA SER A 204 20.05 -3.86 -0.48
C SER A 204 19.15 -5.04 -0.12
N THR A 205 19.38 -6.13 -0.83
CA THR A 205 18.87 -7.50 -0.66
C THR A 205 19.15 -8.14 0.72
N VAL A 206 19.51 -7.36 1.75
CA VAL A 206 19.84 -7.83 3.12
C VAL A 206 18.68 -8.51 3.86
N LYS A 207 19.03 -9.67 4.45
CA LYS A 207 18.28 -10.48 5.41
C LYS A 207 18.07 -9.71 6.72
N THR A 208 16.88 -9.83 7.29
CA THR A 208 16.50 -9.58 8.70
C THR A 208 17.43 -8.66 9.50
N TRP A 209 16.96 -7.46 9.80
CA TRP A 209 17.67 -6.46 10.59
C TRP A 209 17.47 -6.69 12.10
N ASP A 210 18.56 -6.81 12.86
CA ASP A 210 18.61 -7.02 14.32
C ASP A 210 18.79 -5.71 15.14
N GLY A 211 18.40 -4.56 14.60
CA GLY A 211 18.49 -3.29 15.34
C GLY A 211 17.18 -2.90 16.04
N ASP A 212 17.26 -1.97 16.98
CA ASP A 212 16.08 -1.44 17.69
C ASP A 212 15.42 -0.31 16.89
N PHE A 213 14.48 -0.63 15.98
CA PHE A 213 13.65 0.40 15.33
C PHE A 213 12.54 0.77 16.30
N ARG A 214 12.69 1.92 16.93
CA ARG A 214 11.68 2.45 17.86
C ARG A 214 10.64 3.22 17.08
N VAL A 215 9.55 2.55 16.71
CA VAL A 215 8.31 3.26 16.39
C VAL A 215 7.88 4.02 17.65
N PRO A 216 7.63 5.33 17.58
CA PRO A 216 7.11 6.08 18.71
C PRO A 216 5.90 5.35 19.30
N ALA A 217 5.92 5.12 20.62
CA ALA A 217 4.77 4.55 21.30
C ALA A 217 3.54 5.42 21.00
N ALA A 218 2.38 4.78 20.82
CA ALA A 218 1.12 5.48 20.64
C ALA A 218 1.00 6.56 21.71
N LYS A 219 0.90 7.84 21.30
CA LYS A 219 0.67 8.92 22.28
C LYS A 219 -0.62 8.60 23.02
N LYS A 220 -0.54 8.38 24.34
CA LYS A 220 -1.74 8.20 25.17
C LYS A 220 -2.63 9.42 24.95
N PRO A 221 -3.95 9.24 24.72
CA PRO A 221 -4.85 10.37 24.69
C PRO A 221 -4.72 11.09 26.02
N SER A 222 -4.37 12.37 25.98
CA SER A 222 -4.36 13.21 27.17
C SER A 222 -5.78 13.27 27.68
N GLY A 223 -6.07 12.60 28.80
CA GLY A 223 -7.37 12.65 29.44
C GLY A 223 -7.76 14.10 29.72
N ARG A 224 -8.93 14.49 29.22
CA ARG A 224 -9.72 15.60 29.74
C ARG A 224 -11.01 15.02 30.25
#